data_AF-V9KUM6-F1
#
_entry.id   AF-V9KUM6-F1
#
_cell.length_a   1.000
_cell.length_b   1.000
_cell.length_c   1.000
_cell.angle_alpha   90.00
_cell.angle_beta   90.00
_cell.angle_gamma   90.00
#
_symmetry.space_group_name_H-M   'P 1'
#
loop_
_entity.id
_entity.type
_entity.pdbx_description
1 polymer ?
#
loop_
_entity_poly.entity_id
_entity_poly.type
_entity_poly.pdbx_seq_one_letter_code
_entity_poly.pdbx_strand_id
1 'polypeptide(L)'
;MFWKMGSSSMHKFFKALGVMPTKSLCLTKEVLQERRELDIIVQGLQLQINVGLMKLDEIRQIQQMLQQFEAEISANQNFEYEVEEMQVNQIDISGTGIFVTNCSFCHFTCHSSCVYSDDKDKRKCASMDKGGNCKICPGKCIWNIHYNQKYRFEYVTKKIT
;
A
#
# COMPACT_ATOMS: atom_id res chain seq x y z
N MET A 1 -44.20 -36.22 -2.04
CA MET A 1 -43.21 -37.33 -2.14
C MET A 1 -41.77 -36.84 -1.97
N PHE A 2 -41.36 -35.78 -2.67
CA PHE A 2 -39.99 -35.23 -2.65
C PHE A 2 -39.48 -34.78 -1.27
N TRP A 3 -40.36 -34.25 -0.41
CA TRP A 3 -39.97 -33.79 0.93
C TRP A 3 -39.40 -34.91 1.84
N LYS A 4 -40.05 -36.08 1.85
CA LYS A 4 -39.58 -37.23 2.64
C LYS A 4 -38.23 -37.74 2.16
N MET A 5 -38.03 -37.73 0.84
CA MET A 5 -36.75 -38.12 0.23
C MET A 5 -35.65 -37.12 0.58
N GLY A 6 -35.89 -35.81 0.43
CA GLY A 6 -34.94 -34.77 0.80
C GLY A 6 -34.57 -34.80 2.29
N SER A 7 -35.56 -34.96 3.17
CA SER A 7 -35.35 -35.09 4.61
C SER A 7 -34.50 -36.32 4.96
N SER A 8 -34.77 -37.47 4.35
CA SER A 8 -34.00 -38.71 4.55
C SER A 8 -32.55 -38.55 4.07
N SER A 9 -32.34 -37.94 2.89
CA SER A 9 -31.00 -37.66 2.36
C SER A 9 -30.22 -36.72 3.26
N MET A 10 -30.85 -35.67 3.79
CA MET A 10 -30.20 -34.72 4.68
C MET A 10 -29.84 -35.35 6.04
N HIS A 11 -30.71 -36.21 6.57
CA HIS A 11 -30.41 -36.97 7.79
C HIS A 11 -29.19 -37.88 7.61
N LYS A 12 -29.07 -38.58 6.47
CA LYS A 12 -27.89 -39.37 6.14
C LYS A 12 -26.62 -38.52 6.00
N PHE A 13 -26.72 -37.36 5.36
CA PHE A 13 -25.62 -36.41 5.22
C PHE A 13 -25.07 -35.97 6.59
N PHE A 14 -25.93 -35.48 7.49
CA PHE A 14 -25.48 -35.04 8.82
C PHE A 14 -24.97 -36.19 9.70
N LYS A 15 -25.55 -37.40 9.57
CA LYS A 15 -25.03 -38.59 10.26
C LYS A 15 -23.61 -38.93 9.80
N ALA A 16 -23.34 -38.83 8.50
CA ALA A 16 -21.99 -39.02 7.96
C ALA A 16 -21.03 -37.89 8.38
N LEU A 17 -21.50 -36.65 8.38
CA LEU A 17 -20.73 -35.49 8.83
C LEU A 17 -20.29 -35.62 10.30
N GLY A 18 -21.19 -36.10 11.18
CA GLY A 18 -20.93 -36.21 12.62
C GLY A 18 -19.87 -37.24 13.01
N VAL A 19 -19.55 -38.19 12.12
CA VAL A 19 -18.50 -39.22 12.35
C VAL A 19 -17.26 -38.99 11.50
N MET A 20 -17.28 -37.98 10.62
CA MET A 20 -16.14 -37.66 9.77
C MET A 20 -15.01 -37.05 10.63
N PRO A 21 -13.76 -37.50 10.48
CA PRO A 21 -12.62 -36.87 11.13
C PRO A 21 -12.54 -35.39 10.75
N THR A 22 -12.43 -34.51 11.75
CA THR A 22 -12.27 -33.09 11.51
C THR A 22 -10.88 -32.82 10.92
N LYS A 23 -10.80 -31.87 9.98
CA LYS A 23 -9.53 -31.35 9.47
C LYS A 23 -9.35 -29.93 9.98
N SER A 24 -8.18 -29.65 10.56
CA SER A 24 -7.84 -28.29 10.96
C SER A 24 -7.63 -27.41 9.73
N LEU A 25 -8.24 -26.22 9.75
CA LEU A 25 -8.03 -25.16 8.74
C LEU A 25 -7.01 -24.11 9.19
N CYS A 26 -6.34 -24.32 10.33
CA CYS A 26 -5.41 -23.35 10.92
C CYS A 26 -4.28 -22.97 9.96
N LEU A 27 -3.58 -23.96 9.41
CA LEU A 27 -2.48 -23.76 8.46
C LEU A 27 -2.95 -23.07 7.18
N THR A 28 -4.12 -23.43 6.65
CA THR A 28 -4.68 -22.78 5.45
C THR A 28 -4.95 -21.30 5.71
N LYS A 29 -5.50 -20.96 6.88
CA LYS A 29 -5.75 -19.57 7.26
C LYS A 29 -4.45 -18.78 7.41
N GLU A 30 -3.44 -19.35 8.05
CA GLU A 30 -2.12 -18.73 8.24
C GLU A 30 -1.42 -18.46 6.91
N VAL A 31 -1.36 -19.44 6.01
CA VAL A 31 -0.77 -19.28 4.67
C VAL A 31 -1.46 -18.20 3.86
N LEU A 32 -2.80 -18.12 3.92
CA LEU A 32 -3.55 -17.06 3.21
C LEU A 32 -3.26 -15.68 3.78
N GLN A 33 -3.07 -15.56 5.10
CA GLN A 33 -2.70 -14.32 5.73
C GLN A 33 -1.29 -13.89 5.33
N GLU A 34 -0.31 -14.79 5.42
CA GLU A 34 1.08 -14.51 5.05
C GLU A 34 1.21 -14.10 3.57
N ARG A 35 0.51 -14.78 2.66
CA ARG A 35 0.48 -14.39 1.24
C ARG A 35 -0.04 -12.97 1.03
N ARG A 36 -1.10 -12.59 1.75
CA ARG A 36 -1.65 -11.23 1.65
C ARG A 36 -0.66 -10.19 2.17
N GLU A 37 0.02 -10.47 3.28
CA GLU A 37 1.04 -9.58 3.82
C GLU A 37 2.22 -9.44 2.86
N LEU A 38 2.68 -10.53 2.25
CA LEU A 38 3.76 -10.52 1.25
C LEU A 38 3.40 -9.72 0.01
N ASP A 39 2.19 -9.90 -0.53
CA ASP A 39 1.73 -9.16 -1.72
C ASP A 39 1.76 -7.64 -1.47
N ILE A 40 1.26 -7.19 -0.32
CA ILE A 40 1.28 -5.77 0.06
C ILE A 40 2.72 -5.27 0.24
N ILE A 41 3.61 -6.08 0.82
CA ILE A 41 5.04 -5.73 0.96
C ILE A 41 5.69 -5.59 -0.41
N VAL A 42 5.47 -6.52 -1.34
CA VAL A 42 6.04 -6.46 -2.68
C VAL A 42 5.55 -5.22 -3.43
N GLN A 43 4.24 -4.92 -3.39
CA GLN A 43 3.68 -3.72 -4.00
C GLN A 43 4.27 -2.44 -3.39
N GLY A 44 4.40 -2.40 -2.06
CA GLY A 44 5.01 -1.28 -1.34
C GLY A 44 6.49 -1.08 -1.69
N LEU A 45 7.26 -2.15 -1.77
CA LEU A 45 8.67 -2.12 -2.17
C LEU A 45 8.84 -1.64 -3.62
N GLN A 46 8.02 -2.14 -4.54
CA GLN A 46 8.04 -1.68 -5.93
C GLN A 46 7.81 -0.17 -6.03
N LEU A 47 6.84 0.36 -5.26
CA LEU A 47 6.56 1.78 -5.22
C LEU A 47 7.75 2.58 -4.64
N GLN A 48 8.35 2.12 -3.54
CA GLN A 48 9.54 2.77 -2.97
C GLN A 48 10.72 2.79 -3.93
N ILE A 49 10.97 1.68 -4.65
CA ILE A 49 12.03 1.61 -5.65
C ILE A 49 11.77 2.64 -6.75
N ASN A 50 10.55 2.71 -7.28
CA ASN A 50 10.21 3.65 -8.34
C ASN A 50 10.39 5.11 -7.87
N VAL A 51 9.88 5.46 -6.69
CA VAL A 51 10.06 6.80 -6.08
C VAL A 51 11.54 7.11 -5.86
N GLY A 52 12.33 6.15 -5.38
CA GLY A 52 13.76 6.30 -5.20
C GLY A 52 14.50 6.54 -6.51
N LEU A 53 14.15 5.81 -7.57
CA LEU A 53 14.72 5.99 -8.91
C LEU A 53 14.38 7.37 -9.49
N MET A 54 13.13 7.82 -9.36
CA MET A 54 12.71 9.17 -9.79
C MET A 54 13.53 10.25 -9.08
N LYS A 55 13.71 10.13 -7.75
CA LYS A 55 14.49 11.11 -6.99
C LYS A 55 15.99 11.08 -7.30
N LEU A 56 16.54 9.91 -7.57
CA LEU A 56 17.94 9.77 -8.01
C LEU A 56 18.17 10.44 -9.37
N ASP A 57 17.23 10.29 -10.30
CA ASP A 57 17.34 10.94 -11.61
C ASP A 57 17.23 12.47 -11.50
N GLU A 58 16.29 12.97 -10.69
CA GLU A 58 16.17 14.41 -10.39
C GLU A 58 17.49 14.98 -9.83
N ILE A 59 18.11 14.31 -8.84
CA ILE A 59 19.40 14.73 -8.28
C ILE A 59 20.50 14.74 -9.36
N ARG A 60 20.53 13.71 -10.22
CA ARG A 60 21.52 13.61 -11.30
C ARG A 60 21.37 14.76 -12.30
N GLN A 61 20.14 15.09 -12.69
CA GLN A 61 19.86 16.22 -13.59
C GLN A 61 20.32 17.53 -12.94
N ILE A 62 19.97 17.79 -11.68
CA ILE A 62 20.40 19.00 -10.96
C ILE A 62 21.94 19.10 -10.89
N GLN A 63 22.63 17.99 -10.63
CA GLN A 63 24.11 17.99 -10.60
C GLN A 63 24.72 18.35 -11.95
N GLN A 64 24.18 17.83 -13.05
CA GLN A 64 24.63 18.17 -14.41
C GLN A 64 24.36 19.64 -14.73
N MET A 65 23.20 20.15 -14.32
CA MET A 65 22.84 21.55 -14.47
C MET A 65 23.80 22.48 -13.72
N LEU A 66 24.12 22.17 -12.46
CA LEU A 66 25.07 22.95 -11.67
C LEU A 66 26.47 22.99 -12.30
N GLN A 67 26.90 21.90 -12.95
CA GLN A 67 28.17 21.85 -13.68
C GLN A 67 28.11 22.66 -14.98
N GLN A 68 26.98 22.61 -15.69
CA GLN A 68 26.81 23.34 -16.95
C GLN A 68 26.81 24.85 -16.75
N PHE A 69 26.18 25.35 -15.68
CA PHE A 69 26.02 26.78 -15.39
C PHE A 69 27.01 27.30 -14.34
N GLU A 70 28.13 26.59 -14.11
CA GLU A 70 29.11 26.95 -13.09
C GLU A 70 29.68 28.37 -13.30
N ALA A 71 29.89 28.78 -14.55
CA ALA A 71 30.41 30.10 -14.90
C ALA A 71 29.40 31.22 -14.63
N GLU A 72 28.14 31.02 -15.01
CA GLU A 72 27.02 31.92 -14.77
C GLU A 72 26.76 32.08 -13.26
N ILE A 73 26.75 30.97 -12.52
CA ILE A 73 26.64 30.95 -11.05
C ILE A 73 27.79 31.75 -10.43
N SER A 74 29.02 31.52 -10.87
CA SER A 74 30.21 32.22 -10.37
C SER A 74 30.20 33.71 -10.69
N ALA A 75 29.61 34.11 -11.82
CA ALA A 75 29.41 35.49 -12.22
C ALA A 75 28.16 36.14 -11.60
N ASN A 76 27.42 35.41 -10.76
CA ASN A 76 26.14 35.84 -10.17
C ASN A 76 25.13 36.31 -11.23
N GLN A 77 25.09 35.61 -12.35
CA GLN A 77 24.15 35.84 -13.44
C GLN A 77 22.92 34.95 -13.30
N ASN A 78 21.77 35.44 -13.74
CA ASN A 78 20.54 34.66 -13.78
C ASN A 78 20.60 33.65 -14.93
N PHE A 79 20.10 32.44 -14.68
CA PHE A 79 19.92 31.39 -15.67
C PHE A 79 18.61 30.64 -15.38
N GLU A 80 18.04 30.04 -16.41
CA GLU A 80 16.84 29.20 -16.33
C GLU A 80 17.21 27.78 -16.75
N TYR A 81 16.52 26.79 -16.17
CA TYR A 81 16.77 25.40 -16.52
C TYR A 81 15.53 24.53 -16.33
N GLU A 82 15.42 23.51 -17.17
CA GLU A 82 14.38 22.52 -17.02
C GLU A 82 14.87 21.32 -16.20
N VAL A 83 14.09 20.92 -15.20
CA VAL A 83 14.31 19.68 -14.46
C VAL A 83 13.01 18.89 -14.35
N GLU A 84 13.14 17.58 -14.40
CA GLU A 84 12.06 16.66 -14.09
C GLU A 84 11.97 16.45 -12.57
N GLU A 85 11.03 17.13 -11.93
CA GLU A 85 10.80 17.03 -10.48
C GLU A 85 9.71 16.00 -10.16
N MET A 86 9.95 15.19 -9.12
CA MET A 86 8.93 14.30 -8.59
C MET A 86 7.89 15.08 -7.77
N GLN A 87 6.62 14.98 -8.17
CA GLN A 87 5.49 15.52 -7.44
C GLN A 87 4.63 14.43 -6.83
N VAL A 88 4.11 14.71 -5.63
CA VAL A 88 3.16 13.86 -4.91
C VAL A 88 1.75 14.40 -5.13
N ASN A 89 0.94 13.65 -5.87
CA ASN A 89 -0.46 13.97 -6.11
C ASN A 89 -1.37 13.18 -5.17
N GLN A 90 -2.56 13.74 -4.91
CA GLN A 90 -3.65 13.04 -4.23
C GLN A 90 -4.72 12.67 -5.25
N ILE A 91 -4.95 11.38 -5.45
CA ILE A 91 -6.05 10.89 -6.28
C ILE A 91 -7.28 10.70 -5.40
N ASP A 92 -8.37 11.37 -5.72
CA ASP A 92 -9.66 11.18 -5.04
C ASP A 92 -10.16 9.73 -5.24
N ILE A 93 -10.54 9.12 -4.13
CA ILE A 93 -11.15 7.78 -4.06
C ILE A 93 -12.51 7.83 -3.37
N SER A 94 -13.05 9.03 -3.13
CA SER A 94 -14.38 9.22 -2.56
C SER A 94 -15.43 8.47 -3.38
N GLY A 95 -16.39 7.83 -2.70
CA GLY A 95 -17.48 7.10 -3.36
C GLY A 95 -17.11 5.73 -3.94
N THR A 96 -15.83 5.34 -3.95
CA THR A 96 -15.39 4.01 -4.43
C THR A 96 -15.70 2.89 -3.43
N GLY A 97 -15.92 3.22 -2.16
CA GLY A 97 -16.03 2.25 -1.07
C GLY A 97 -14.69 1.59 -0.68
N ILE A 98 -13.58 2.05 -1.27
CA ILE A 98 -12.23 1.55 -0.98
C ILE A 98 -11.69 2.26 0.27
N PHE A 99 -11.13 1.49 1.19
CA PHE A 99 -10.43 1.98 2.36
C PHE A 99 -8.93 1.96 2.12
N VAL A 100 -8.22 2.97 2.59
CA VAL A 100 -6.76 3.09 2.42
C VAL A 100 -6.07 3.11 3.77
N THR A 101 -4.75 2.88 3.76
CA THR A 101 -3.91 3.06 4.95
C THR A 101 -2.85 4.08 4.61
N ASN A 102 -3.21 5.36 4.69
CA ASN A 102 -2.30 6.46 4.39
C ASN A 102 -1.52 6.86 5.63
N CYS A 103 -0.20 6.95 5.52
CA CYS A 103 0.64 7.50 6.58
C CYS A 103 0.56 9.03 6.53
N SER A 104 0.08 9.65 7.62
CA SER A 104 -0.01 11.12 7.73
C SER A 104 1.35 11.83 7.78
N PHE A 105 2.39 11.12 8.20
CA PHE A 105 3.75 11.67 8.31
C PHE A 105 4.56 11.51 7.02
N CYS A 106 4.53 10.34 6.40
CA CYS A 106 5.31 10.07 5.19
C CYS A 106 4.61 10.50 3.89
N HIS A 107 3.35 10.93 3.95
CA HIS A 107 2.52 11.19 2.76
C HIS A 107 2.53 10.01 1.78
N PHE A 108 2.36 8.80 2.32
CA PHE A 108 2.50 7.54 1.58
C PHE A 108 1.29 6.63 1.80
N THR A 109 0.72 6.10 0.71
CA THR A 109 -0.33 5.07 0.79
C THR A 109 0.29 3.70 0.99
N CYS A 110 0.24 3.19 2.23
CA CYS A 110 0.88 1.93 2.62
C CYS A 110 0.08 0.69 2.21
N HIS A 111 -1.22 0.84 2.03
CA HIS A 111 -2.11 -0.20 1.54
C HIS A 111 -3.32 0.44 0.87
N SER A 112 -3.48 0.21 -0.43
CA SER A 112 -4.48 0.89 -1.27
C SER A 112 -5.89 0.28 -1.21
N SER A 113 -6.03 -0.96 -0.72
CA SER A 113 -7.32 -1.67 -0.63
C SER A 113 -7.44 -2.41 0.70
N CYS A 114 -7.61 -1.64 1.77
CA CYS A 114 -7.75 -2.13 3.13
C CYS A 114 -9.17 -2.64 3.39
N VAL A 115 -9.29 -3.70 4.20
CA VAL A 115 -10.59 -4.22 4.63
C VAL A 115 -11.15 -3.49 5.85
N TYR A 116 -10.34 -2.67 6.52
CA TYR A 116 -10.69 -1.99 7.76
C TYR A 116 -11.13 -0.55 7.49
N SER A 117 -12.43 -0.30 7.68
CA SER A 117 -13.08 1.00 7.52
C SER A 117 -12.93 1.92 8.72
N ASP A 118 -12.80 1.38 9.94
CA ASP A 118 -12.49 2.15 11.14
C ASP A 118 -10.97 2.31 11.29
N ASP A 119 -10.53 3.54 11.53
CA ASP A 119 -9.12 3.85 11.75
C ASP A 119 -8.54 3.18 13.01
N LYS A 120 -9.39 2.89 14.00
CA LYS A 120 -8.99 2.14 15.20
C LYS A 120 -8.52 0.71 14.89
N ASP A 121 -8.97 0.16 13.77
CA ASP A 121 -8.59 -1.18 13.32
C ASP A 121 -7.36 -1.19 12.41
N LYS A 122 -6.72 -0.04 12.13
CA LYS A 122 -5.53 0.01 11.26
C LYS A 122 -4.34 -0.78 11.81
N ARG A 123 -4.27 -1.03 13.12
CA ARG A 123 -3.31 -1.96 13.72
C ARG A 123 -3.38 -3.37 13.11
N LYS A 124 -4.55 -3.78 12.60
CA LYS A 124 -4.80 -5.09 11.98
C LYS A 124 -4.55 -5.10 10.48
N CYS A 125 -4.26 -3.94 9.87
CA CYS A 125 -3.95 -3.87 8.45
C CYS A 125 -2.73 -4.74 8.13
N ALA A 126 -2.76 -5.42 6.98
CA ALA A 126 -1.66 -6.30 6.56
C ALA A 126 -0.35 -5.54 6.24
N SER A 127 -0.41 -4.21 6.12
CA SER A 127 0.79 -3.36 6.08
C SER A 127 1.48 -3.20 7.44
N MET A 128 0.84 -3.58 8.54
CA MET A 128 1.41 -3.49 9.89
C MET A 128 2.08 -4.80 10.31
N ASP A 129 3.15 -4.70 11.09
CA ASP A 129 3.74 -5.83 11.80
C ASP A 129 3.00 -6.12 13.12
N LYS A 130 3.43 -7.18 13.83
CA LYS A 130 2.85 -7.57 15.13
C LYS A 130 3.03 -6.52 16.22
N GLY A 131 4.05 -5.68 16.13
CA GLY A 131 4.32 -4.55 17.01
C GLY A 131 3.42 -3.34 16.72
N GLY A 132 2.80 -3.30 15.55
CA GLY A 132 1.97 -2.20 15.08
C GLY A 132 2.76 -1.15 14.29
N ASN A 133 3.99 -1.45 13.86
CA ASN A 133 4.75 -0.59 12.96
C ASN A 133 4.44 -0.95 11.50
N CYS A 134 4.39 0.05 10.65
CA CYS A 134 4.17 -0.13 9.23
C CYS A 134 5.43 -0.73 8.57
N LYS A 135 5.23 -1.77 7.76
CA LYS A 135 6.30 -2.42 6.97
C LYS A 135 6.54 -1.72 5.63
N ILE A 136 5.70 -0.74 5.27
CA ILE A 136 5.59 -0.20 3.91
C ILE A 136 5.99 1.27 3.78
N CYS A 137 5.68 2.15 4.74
CA CYS A 137 6.14 3.54 4.63
C CYS A 137 7.66 3.64 4.92
N PRO A 138 8.36 4.62 4.30
CA PRO A 138 9.80 4.80 4.51
C PRO A 138 10.19 4.96 5.98
N GLY A 139 9.34 5.64 6.77
CA GLY A 139 9.58 5.90 8.19
C GLY A 139 9.22 4.74 9.14
N LYS A 140 8.71 3.61 8.63
CA LYS A 140 8.20 2.48 9.43
C LYS A 140 7.28 2.92 10.58
N CYS A 141 6.43 3.89 10.30
CA CYS A 141 5.66 4.60 11.29
C CYS A 141 4.65 3.70 12.04
N ILE A 142 4.31 4.09 13.26
CA ILE A 142 3.31 3.40 14.09
C ILE A 142 1.90 3.47 13.48
N TRP A 143 1.09 2.42 13.68
CA TRP A 143 -0.21 2.27 13.02
C TRP A 143 -1.20 3.41 13.29
N ASN A 144 -1.14 4.06 14.46
CA ASN A 144 -2.11 5.06 14.90
C ASN A 144 -1.94 6.43 14.23
N ILE A 145 -0.91 6.61 13.40
CA ILE A 145 -0.79 7.77 12.51
C ILE A 145 -1.21 7.45 11.06
N HIS A 146 -1.80 6.27 10.86
CA HIS A 146 -2.33 5.85 9.57
C HIS A 146 -3.85 5.92 9.55
N TYR A 147 -4.39 6.52 8.49
CA TYR A 147 -5.81 6.84 8.42
C TYR A 147 -6.41 6.43 7.07
N ASN A 148 -7.71 6.17 7.11
CA ASN A 148 -8.55 6.27 5.94
C ASN A 148 -8.65 7.74 5.54
N GLN A 149 -8.37 8.02 4.28
CA GLN A 149 -8.57 9.33 3.71
C GLN A 149 -9.34 9.18 2.40
N LYS A 150 -9.93 10.28 1.96
CA LYS A 150 -10.67 10.35 0.69
C LYS A 150 -9.77 10.30 -0.54
N TYR A 151 -8.47 10.10 -0.37
CA TYR A 151 -7.51 10.05 -1.45
C TYR A 151 -6.42 9.00 -1.20
N ARG A 152 -5.72 8.63 -2.26
CA ARG A 152 -4.43 7.92 -2.19
C ARG A 152 -3.33 8.76 -2.81
N PHE A 153 -2.11 8.56 -2.37
CA PHE A 153 -0.94 9.24 -2.92
C PHE A 153 -0.49 8.56 -4.21
N GLU A 154 -0.11 9.39 -5.19
CA GLU A 154 0.52 8.98 -6.45
C GLU A 154 1.73 9.86 -6.72
N TYR A 155 2.76 9.28 -7.34
CA TYR A 155 4.03 9.94 -7.60
C TYR A 155 4.18 10.07 -9.12
N VAL A 156 4.35 11.31 -9.58
CA VAL A 156 4.52 11.60 -11.01
C VAL A 156 5.71 12.51 -11.20
N THR A 157 6.38 12.37 -12.33
CA THR A 157 7.41 13.33 -12.74
C THR A 157 6.76 14.44 -13.55
N LYS A 158 7.11 15.70 -13.27
CA LYS A 158 6.73 16.83 -14.11
C LYS A 158 7.95 17.67 -14.45
N LYS A 159 8.00 18.15 -15.69
CA LYS A 159 8.97 19.15 -16.10
C LYS A 159 8.59 20.50 -15.50
N ILE A 160 9.56 21.13 -14.86
CA ILE A 160 9.48 22.50 -14.35
C ILE A 160 10.63 23.30 -14.97
N THR A 161 10.42 24.61 -15.13
CA THR A 161 11.38 25.58 -15.69
C THR A 161 11.74 26.59 -14.61
#